data_AF-A0A1D2M4D2-F1
#
_entry.id   AF-A0A1D2M4D2-F1
#
_cell.length_a   1.000
_cell.length_b   1.000
_cell.length_c   1.000
_cell.angle_alpha   90.00
_cell.angle_beta   90.00
_cell.angle_gamma   90.00
#
_symmetry.space_group_name_H-M   'P 1'
#
loop_
_entity.id
_entity.type
_entity.pdbx_description
1 polymer ?
#
loop_
_entity_poly.entity_id
_entity_poly.type
_entity_poly.pdbx_seq_one_letter_code
_entity_poly.pdbx_strand_id
1 'polypeptide(L)'
;MLLEKSGCIEPENDHKKQQSSKHDIKAKYEDGFPPNIPLELSYYIASYIEDLLTILVECLEGLRDSSTPIPLAYSCHLTHVTWLFILALPFQLIGPLNWFAIPAVMLASFAILGIFGIGWEIQSPFGYDDNDMPMDDFCRVLHKEILTIISHPMPKAESWLLSSDNHPLQPYIHLPASDLITLKEDELRSLLSKVGPGSGNETNSDFKSVTVPEAESEELRPMISTPSKN
;
A
#
# COMPACT_ATOMS: atom_id res chain seq x y z
N MET A 1 22.11 -42.41 15.03
CA MET A 1 22.40 -42.00 13.64
C MET A 1 21.24 -41.11 13.21
N LEU A 2 21.53 -39.80 13.21
CA LEU A 2 20.77 -38.66 12.66
C LEU A 2 19.22 -38.68 12.69
N LEU A 3 18.65 -38.06 13.74
CA LEU A 3 17.42 -37.28 13.60
C LEU A 3 17.81 -35.81 13.54
N GLU A 4 17.60 -35.24 12.36
CA GLU A 4 17.88 -33.87 11.96
C GLU A 4 16.96 -32.90 12.71
N LYS A 5 17.58 -31.91 13.36
CA LYS A 5 16.90 -30.74 13.90
C LYS A 5 16.48 -29.86 12.72
N SER A 6 15.22 -29.91 12.32
CA SER A 6 14.61 -28.83 11.53
C SER A 6 13.82 -27.94 12.47
N GLY A 7 14.33 -26.73 12.67
CA GLY A 7 13.71 -25.70 13.48
C GLY A 7 12.47 -25.13 12.80
N CYS A 8 11.37 -25.09 13.55
CA CYS A 8 10.27 -24.18 13.25
C CYS A 8 10.79 -22.75 13.40
N ILE A 9 10.85 -22.00 12.31
CA ILE A 9 11.08 -20.55 12.32
C ILE A 9 9.70 -19.90 12.40
N GLU A 10 9.44 -19.28 13.55
CA GLU A 10 8.21 -18.58 13.91
C GLU A 10 8.27 -17.14 13.36
N PRO A 11 7.35 -16.70 12.48
CA PRO A 11 7.40 -15.38 11.85
C PRO A 11 6.72 -14.29 12.69
N GLU A 12 6.99 -14.20 13.99
CA GLU A 12 6.29 -13.24 14.89
C GLU A 12 7.18 -12.10 15.42
N ASN A 13 8.51 -12.13 15.20
CA ASN A 13 9.43 -11.18 15.84
C ASN A 13 10.00 -10.06 14.96
N ASP A 14 9.82 -10.08 13.64
CA ASP A 14 10.42 -9.05 12.77
C ASP A 14 9.59 -7.76 12.68
N HIS A 15 8.26 -7.84 12.69
CA HIS A 15 7.40 -6.65 12.71
C HIS A 15 7.58 -5.79 13.99
N LYS A 16 7.82 -6.43 15.14
CA LYS A 16 8.12 -5.71 16.40
C LYS A 16 9.49 -5.04 16.38
N LYS A 17 10.47 -5.63 15.70
CA LYS A 17 11.82 -5.07 15.61
C LYS A 17 11.87 -3.84 14.69
N GLN A 18 11.11 -3.87 13.59
CA GLN A 18 10.93 -2.71 12.71
C GLN A 18 10.12 -1.59 13.38
N GLN A 19 9.07 -1.91 14.16
CA GLN A 19 8.32 -0.91 14.92
C GLN A 19 9.15 -0.28 16.05
N SER A 20 9.99 -1.05 16.74
CA SER A 20 10.92 -0.52 17.76
C SER A 20 11.93 0.44 17.12
N SER A 21 12.50 0.09 15.96
CA SER A 21 13.43 0.96 15.24
C SER A 21 12.77 2.25 14.75
N LYS A 22 11.51 2.21 14.28
CA LYS A 22 10.74 3.41 13.91
C LYS A 22 10.48 4.34 15.10
N HIS A 23 10.24 3.77 16.29
CA HIS A 23 10.00 4.56 17.50
C HIS A 23 11.27 5.21 18.05
N ASP A 24 12.42 4.54 17.92
CA ASP A 24 13.74 5.07 18.32
C ASP A 24 14.22 6.21 17.41
N ILE A 25 13.90 6.18 16.11
CA ILE A 25 14.20 7.27 15.17
C ILE A 25 13.37 8.52 15.52
N LYS A 26 12.09 8.35 15.88
CA LYS A 26 11.20 9.45 16.28
C LYS A 26 11.63 10.12 17.60
N ALA A 27 12.08 9.33 18.57
CA ALA A 27 12.49 9.84 19.89
C ALA A 27 13.83 10.59 19.85
N LYS A 28 14.72 10.27 18.90
CA LYS A 28 16.00 10.98 18.71
C LYS A 28 15.85 12.39 18.13
N TYR A 29 14.65 12.77 17.69
CA TYR A 29 14.40 13.99 16.94
C TYR A 29 13.85 15.15 17.78
N GLU A 30 13.37 14.87 19.00
CA GLU A 30 12.75 15.88 19.89
C GLU A 30 13.77 16.63 20.77
N ASP A 31 15.02 16.16 20.87
CA ASP A 31 16.05 16.77 21.73
C ASP A 31 17.11 17.55 20.92
N GLY A 32 16.84 18.85 20.69
CA GLY A 32 17.80 19.95 20.56
C GLY A 32 19.02 19.87 19.61
N PHE A 33 18.94 20.61 18.47
CA PHE A 33 20.02 21.19 17.63
C PHE A 33 20.78 20.22 16.67
N PRO A 34 21.27 20.58 15.43
CA PRO A 34 21.34 21.84 14.64
C PRO A 34 20.44 21.88 13.36
N PRO A 35 20.40 23.00 12.60
CA PRO A 35 19.61 23.12 11.37
C PRO A 35 20.30 22.42 10.18
N ASN A 36 20.24 21.09 10.16
CA ASN A 36 20.57 20.28 8.98
C ASN A 36 19.30 19.85 8.24
N ILE A 37 18.30 20.75 8.22
CA ILE A 37 16.98 20.58 7.61
C ILE A 37 16.99 19.83 6.25
N PRO A 38 17.95 20.07 5.32
CA PRO A 38 17.97 19.31 4.06
C PRO A 38 18.35 17.83 4.20
N LEU A 39 19.22 17.46 5.16
CA LEU A 39 19.68 16.08 5.32
C LEU A 39 18.61 15.18 5.93
N GLU A 40 17.91 15.66 6.95
CA GLU A 40 16.82 14.92 7.58
C GLU A 40 15.60 14.81 6.65
N LEU A 41 15.30 15.87 5.90
CA LEU A 41 14.27 15.81 4.87
C LEU A 41 14.66 14.82 3.77
N SER A 42 15.93 14.80 3.35
CA SER A 42 16.40 13.83 2.35
C SER A 42 16.35 12.39 2.87
N TYR A 43 16.67 12.16 4.15
CA TYR A 43 16.57 10.85 4.78
C TYR A 43 15.12 10.40 4.95
N TYR A 44 14.22 11.30 5.34
CA TYR A 44 12.79 11.03 5.42
C TYR A 44 12.19 10.67 4.05
N ILE A 45 12.53 11.42 3.01
CA ILE A 45 12.09 11.12 1.63
C ILE A 45 12.65 9.78 1.16
N ALA A 46 13.94 9.51 1.41
CA ALA A 46 14.55 8.23 1.07
C ALA A 46 13.86 7.05 1.78
N SER A 47 13.65 7.16 3.09
CA SER A 47 12.93 6.14 3.87
C SER A 47 11.49 5.95 3.40
N TYR A 48 10.80 7.02 3.01
CA TYR A 48 9.45 6.93 2.49
C TYR A 48 9.39 6.21 1.13
N ILE A 49 10.37 6.45 0.25
CA ILE A 49 10.49 5.75 -1.04
C ILE A 49 10.82 4.27 -0.81
N GLU A 50 11.69 3.96 0.14
CA GLU A 50 12.00 2.57 0.51
C GLU A 50 10.76 1.82 1.04
N ASP A 51 9.97 2.47 1.90
CA ASP A 51 8.70 1.91 2.41
C ASP A 51 7.71 1.66 1.25
N LEU A 52 7.55 2.62 0.34
CA LEU A 52 6.66 2.48 -0.82
C LEU A 52 7.10 1.34 -1.74
N LEU A 53 8.41 1.21 -1.98
CA LEU A 53 8.97 0.16 -2.82
C LEU A 53 8.79 -1.22 -2.18
N THR A 54 8.92 -1.30 -0.86
CA THR A 54 8.66 -2.53 -0.10
C THR A 54 7.21 -2.97 -0.25
N ILE A 55 6.24 -2.06 -0.10
CA ILE A 55 4.82 -2.36 -0.30
C ILE A 55 4.56 -2.85 -1.73
N LEU A 56 5.17 -2.22 -2.74
CA LEU A 56 5.03 -2.66 -4.12
C LEU A 56 5.58 -4.08 -4.32
N VAL A 57 6.74 -4.38 -3.75
CA VAL A 57 7.34 -5.72 -3.80
C VAL A 57 6.45 -6.75 -3.12
N GLU A 58 5.89 -6.43 -1.95
CA GLU A 58 4.93 -7.30 -1.24
C GLU A 58 3.68 -7.59 -2.09
N CYS A 59 3.11 -6.57 -2.76
CA CYS A 59 2.00 -6.76 -3.68
C CYS A 59 2.37 -7.67 -4.87
N LEU A 60 3.56 -7.49 -5.44
CA LEU A 60 4.05 -8.31 -6.57
C LEU A 60 4.35 -9.75 -6.14
N GLU A 61 4.82 -9.96 -4.91
CA GLU A 61 5.03 -11.29 -4.35
C GLU A 61 3.70 -12.03 -4.15
N GLY A 62 2.65 -11.34 -3.68
CA GLY A 62 1.30 -11.93 -3.60
C GLY A 62 0.71 -12.34 -4.96
N LEU A 63 1.00 -11.57 -6.02
CA LEU A 63 0.63 -11.92 -7.40
C LEU A 63 1.44 -13.12 -7.94
N ARG A 64 2.70 -13.27 -7.51
CA ARG A 64 3.53 -14.41 -7.90
C ARG A 64 3.12 -15.70 -7.16
N ASP A 65 2.79 -15.61 -5.89
CA ASP A 65 2.35 -16.76 -5.08
C ASP A 65 1.08 -17.38 -5.66
N SER A 66 0.12 -16.55 -6.05
CA SER A 66 -1.09 -16.98 -6.74
C SER A 66 -0.86 -17.51 -8.16
N SER A 67 0.30 -17.21 -8.77
CA SER A 67 0.72 -17.78 -10.05
C SER A 67 1.42 -19.14 -9.89
N THR A 68 1.56 -19.67 -8.66
CA THR A 68 2.08 -21.03 -8.44
C THR A 68 0.93 -22.03 -8.50
N PRO A 69 0.71 -22.71 -9.64
CA PRO A 69 -0.34 -23.70 -9.70
C PRO A 69 0.00 -24.84 -8.73
N ILE A 70 -0.98 -25.22 -7.90
CA ILE A 70 -0.92 -26.46 -7.12
C ILE A 70 -0.53 -27.59 -8.10
N PRO A 71 0.39 -28.50 -7.73
CA PRO A 71 0.87 -29.53 -8.65
C PRO A 71 -0.28 -30.25 -9.35
N LEU A 72 -0.25 -30.29 -10.70
CA LEU A 72 -1.33 -30.85 -11.52
C LEU A 72 -1.72 -32.29 -11.12
N ALA A 73 -0.76 -33.08 -10.65
CA ALA A 73 -1.00 -34.43 -10.15
C ALA A 73 -1.96 -34.47 -8.95
N TYR A 74 -1.90 -33.46 -8.07
CA TYR A 74 -2.78 -33.36 -6.91
C TYR A 74 -4.24 -33.11 -7.34
N SER A 75 -4.48 -32.13 -8.21
CA SER A 75 -5.82 -31.82 -8.72
C SER A 75 -6.46 -32.99 -9.47
N CYS A 76 -5.65 -33.71 -10.25
CA CYS A 76 -6.08 -34.93 -10.94
C CYS A 76 -6.45 -36.04 -9.95
N HIS A 77 -5.65 -36.26 -8.91
CA HIS A 77 -5.98 -37.24 -7.86
C HIS A 77 -7.21 -36.86 -7.05
N LEU A 78 -7.40 -35.58 -6.72
CA LEU A 78 -8.57 -35.12 -5.99
C LEU A 78 -9.87 -35.42 -6.75
N THR A 79 -9.86 -35.18 -8.08
CA THR A 79 -10.97 -35.52 -8.96
C THR A 79 -11.29 -37.02 -8.93
N HIS A 80 -10.26 -37.88 -9.06
CA HIS A 80 -10.43 -39.33 -9.04
C HIS A 80 -10.98 -39.84 -7.70
N VAL A 81 -10.49 -39.30 -6.57
CA VAL A 81 -10.96 -39.69 -5.24
C VAL A 81 -12.43 -39.29 -5.04
N THR A 82 -12.83 -38.09 -5.48
CA THR A 82 -14.24 -37.64 -5.42
C THR A 82 -15.15 -38.56 -6.21
N TRP A 83 -14.76 -38.96 -7.43
CA TRP A 83 -15.52 -39.93 -8.22
C TRP A 83 -15.62 -41.30 -7.56
N LEU A 84 -14.51 -41.82 -7.03
CA LEU A 84 -14.49 -43.09 -6.29
C LEU A 84 -15.39 -43.03 -5.05
N PHE A 85 -15.40 -41.90 -4.33
CA PHE A 85 -16.25 -41.71 -3.15
C PHE A 85 -17.73 -41.77 -3.51
N ILE A 86 -18.15 -41.06 -4.57
CA ILE A 86 -19.55 -41.05 -5.01
C ILE A 86 -19.99 -42.44 -5.51
N LEU A 87 -19.11 -43.17 -6.20
CA LEU A 87 -19.38 -44.53 -6.66
C LEU A 87 -19.41 -45.56 -5.51
N ALA A 88 -18.66 -45.34 -4.42
CA ALA A 88 -18.67 -46.19 -3.24
C ALA A 88 -19.88 -45.96 -2.33
N LEU A 89 -20.39 -44.72 -2.27
CA LEU A 89 -21.53 -44.28 -1.45
C LEU A 89 -22.79 -45.18 -1.55
N PRO A 90 -23.29 -45.57 -2.74
CA PRO A 90 -24.49 -46.41 -2.84
C PRO A 90 -24.31 -47.80 -2.19
N PHE A 91 -23.12 -48.40 -2.27
CA PHE A 91 -22.85 -49.69 -1.65
C PHE A 91 -22.89 -49.62 -0.12
N GLN A 92 -22.53 -48.47 0.44
CA GLN A 92 -22.54 -48.23 1.89
C GLN A 92 -23.95 -47.94 2.42
N LEU A 93 -24.79 -47.27 1.62
CA LEU A 93 -26.15 -46.85 2.03
C LEU A 93 -27.25 -47.88 1.75
N ILE A 94 -27.04 -48.84 0.83
CA ILE A 94 -28.06 -49.82 0.46
C ILE A 94 -28.51 -50.68 1.66
N GLY A 95 -27.60 -51.00 2.57
CA GLY A 95 -27.89 -51.80 3.77
C GLY A 95 -28.90 -51.15 4.72
N PRO A 96 -28.60 -49.97 5.29
CA PRO A 96 -29.50 -49.33 6.27
C PRO A 96 -30.76 -48.69 5.66
N LEU A 97 -30.68 -48.14 4.43
CA LEU A 97 -31.75 -47.30 3.88
C LEU A 97 -32.56 -47.94 2.74
N ASN A 98 -32.12 -49.08 2.16
CA ASN A 98 -32.78 -49.76 1.05
C ASN A 98 -33.25 -48.76 -0.04
N TRP A 99 -34.57 -48.62 -0.24
CA TRP A 99 -35.17 -47.74 -1.25
C TRP A 99 -34.87 -46.24 -1.04
N PHE A 100 -34.69 -45.81 0.21
CA PHE A 100 -34.32 -44.43 0.52
C PHE A 100 -32.84 -44.10 0.21
N ALA A 101 -32.03 -45.11 -0.13
CA ALA A 101 -30.63 -44.89 -0.51
C ALA A 101 -30.52 -44.03 -1.79
N ILE A 102 -31.45 -44.17 -2.74
CA ILE A 102 -31.42 -43.45 -4.02
C ILE A 102 -31.49 -41.92 -3.82
N PRO A 103 -32.52 -41.36 -3.16
CA PRO A 103 -32.58 -39.92 -2.92
C PRO A 103 -31.47 -39.42 -1.99
N ALA A 104 -31.03 -40.24 -1.03
CA ALA A 104 -29.94 -39.88 -0.12
C ALA A 104 -28.60 -39.75 -0.85
N VAL A 105 -28.26 -40.69 -1.75
CA VAL A 105 -27.04 -40.65 -2.58
C VAL A 105 -27.10 -39.48 -3.57
N MET A 106 -28.27 -39.20 -4.18
CA MET A 106 -28.46 -38.03 -5.05
C MET A 106 -28.18 -36.72 -4.31
N LEU A 107 -28.72 -36.56 -3.09
CA LEU A 107 -28.49 -35.36 -2.29
C LEU A 107 -27.03 -35.22 -1.85
N ALA A 108 -26.41 -36.31 -1.40
CA ALA A 108 -25.02 -36.32 -0.95
C ALA A 108 -24.04 -36.04 -2.11
N SER A 109 -24.25 -36.66 -3.27
CA SER A 109 -23.44 -36.41 -4.46
C SER A 109 -23.59 -34.99 -4.98
N PHE A 110 -24.81 -34.42 -4.97
CA PHE A 110 -25.02 -33.01 -5.31
C PHE A 110 -24.23 -32.08 -4.39
N ALA A 111 -24.24 -32.31 -3.08
CA ALA A 111 -23.50 -31.49 -2.13
C ALA A 111 -21.98 -31.56 -2.34
N ILE A 112 -21.43 -32.78 -2.52
CA ILE A 112 -19.99 -33.00 -2.71
C ILE A 112 -19.51 -32.46 -4.05
N LEU A 113 -20.23 -32.74 -5.13
CA LEU A 113 -19.91 -32.22 -6.46
C LEU A 113 -20.05 -30.70 -6.53
N GLY A 114 -21.04 -30.14 -5.82
CA GLY A 114 -21.21 -28.69 -5.72
C GLY A 114 -20.00 -28.01 -5.08
N ILE A 115 -19.55 -28.50 -3.92
CA ILE A 115 -18.35 -27.98 -3.25
C ILE A 115 -17.10 -28.20 -4.11
N PHE A 116 -16.97 -29.35 -4.77
CA PHE A 116 -15.84 -29.65 -5.65
C PHE A 116 -15.78 -28.69 -6.85
N GLY A 117 -16.92 -28.40 -7.48
CA GLY A 117 -17.01 -27.44 -8.58
C GLY A 117 -16.64 -26.03 -8.13
N ILE A 118 -17.18 -25.57 -7.00
CA ILE A 118 -16.82 -24.25 -6.44
C ILE A 118 -15.33 -24.17 -6.11
N GLY A 119 -14.76 -25.25 -5.55
CA GLY A 119 -13.33 -25.32 -5.23
C GLY A 119 -12.43 -25.27 -6.46
N TRP A 120 -12.92 -25.77 -7.60
CA TRP A 120 -12.21 -25.69 -8.88
C TRP A 120 -12.12 -24.26 -9.39
N GLU A 121 -13.24 -23.53 -9.39
CA GLU A 121 -13.30 -22.14 -9.84
C GLU A 121 -12.44 -21.23 -8.95
N ILE A 122 -12.55 -21.36 -7.63
CA ILE A 122 -11.81 -20.50 -6.67
C ILE A 122 -10.30 -20.74 -6.72
N GLN A 123 -9.84 -21.89 -7.24
CA GLN A 123 -8.42 -22.19 -7.35
C GLN A 123 -7.70 -21.28 -8.36
N SER A 124 -8.41 -20.70 -9.33
CA SER A 124 -7.83 -19.88 -10.39
C SER A 124 -8.43 -18.46 -10.43
N PRO A 125 -8.24 -17.63 -9.38
CA PRO A 125 -8.90 -16.32 -9.26
C PRO A 125 -8.50 -15.28 -10.33
N PHE A 126 -7.46 -15.56 -11.11
CA PHE A 126 -6.92 -14.72 -12.18
C PHE A 126 -7.14 -15.33 -13.58
N GLY A 127 -8.10 -16.25 -13.71
CA GLY A 127 -8.47 -16.81 -15.01
C GLY A 127 -9.28 -15.82 -15.86
N TYR A 128 -10.02 -16.39 -16.81
CA TYR A 128 -10.92 -15.65 -17.70
C TYR A 128 -12.37 -16.16 -17.61
N ASP A 129 -12.71 -16.86 -16.52
CA ASP A 129 -14.06 -17.31 -16.24
C ASP A 129 -14.93 -16.13 -15.77
N ASP A 130 -16.26 -16.26 -15.89
CA ASP A 130 -17.21 -15.17 -15.58
C ASP A 130 -17.12 -14.67 -14.13
N ASN A 131 -16.57 -15.49 -13.22
CA ASN A 131 -16.42 -15.18 -11.79
C ASN A 131 -15.01 -14.70 -11.41
N ASP A 132 -14.10 -14.59 -12.37
CA ASP A 132 -12.71 -14.19 -12.13
C ASP A 132 -12.55 -12.67 -12.02
N MET A 133 -11.41 -12.26 -11.45
CA MET A 133 -11.10 -10.85 -11.30
C MET A 133 -10.63 -10.24 -12.63
N PRO A 134 -11.20 -9.11 -13.10
CA PRO A 134 -10.84 -8.50 -14.39
C PRO A 134 -9.49 -7.77 -14.31
N MET A 135 -8.40 -8.52 -14.42
CA MET A 135 -7.05 -7.98 -14.20
C MET A 135 -6.59 -7.03 -15.32
N ASP A 136 -7.09 -7.20 -16.53
CA ASP A 136 -6.82 -6.29 -17.65
C ASP A 136 -7.32 -4.87 -17.39
N ASP A 137 -8.48 -4.73 -16.74
CA ASP A 137 -9.04 -3.43 -16.36
C ASP A 137 -8.20 -2.75 -15.28
N PHE A 138 -7.72 -3.51 -14.29
CA PHE A 138 -6.80 -3.00 -13.29
C PHE A 138 -5.49 -2.51 -13.92
N CYS A 139 -4.90 -3.28 -14.83
CA CYS A 139 -3.69 -2.89 -15.57
C CYS A 139 -3.91 -1.61 -16.39
N ARG A 140 -5.08 -1.48 -17.03
CA ARG A 140 -5.45 -0.28 -17.80
C ARG A 140 -5.57 0.96 -16.92
N VAL A 141 -6.18 0.84 -15.75
CA VAL A 141 -6.27 1.94 -14.78
C VAL A 141 -4.88 2.33 -14.28
N LEU A 142 -4.08 1.36 -13.85
CA LEU A 142 -2.71 1.60 -13.37
C LEU A 142 -1.83 2.28 -14.43
N HIS A 143 -1.92 1.83 -15.68
CA HIS A 143 -1.21 2.46 -16.80
C HIS A 143 -1.63 3.92 -17.01
N LYS A 144 -2.92 4.23 -16.90
CA LYS A 144 -3.43 5.60 -17.02
C LYS A 144 -2.94 6.50 -15.87
N GLU A 145 -2.93 5.98 -14.64
CA GLU A 145 -2.43 6.72 -13.47
C GLU A 145 -0.93 7.03 -13.61
N ILE A 146 -0.12 6.03 -13.98
CA ILE A 146 1.31 6.23 -14.23
C ILE A 146 1.53 7.26 -15.35
N LEU A 147 0.78 7.15 -16.45
CA LEU A 147 0.85 8.11 -17.55
C LEU A 147 0.50 9.53 -17.09
N THR A 148 -0.47 9.66 -16.20
CA THR A 148 -0.87 10.95 -15.63
C THR A 148 0.26 11.53 -14.77
N ILE A 149 0.89 10.72 -13.92
CA ILE A 149 2.03 11.14 -13.08
C ILE A 149 3.21 11.60 -13.94
N ILE A 150 3.63 10.81 -14.94
CA ILE A 150 4.78 11.16 -15.80
C ILE A 150 4.51 12.35 -16.72
N SER A 151 3.24 12.66 -16.97
CA SER A 151 2.85 13.82 -17.79
C SER A 151 2.98 15.15 -17.04
N HIS A 152 3.11 15.13 -15.70
CA HIS A 152 3.38 16.34 -14.94
C HIS A 152 4.85 16.73 -15.09
N PRO A 153 5.17 17.91 -15.66
CA PRO A 153 6.55 18.35 -15.77
C PRO A 153 7.13 18.56 -14.37
N MET A 154 8.38 18.12 -14.17
CA MET A 154 9.08 18.35 -12.90
C MET A 154 9.09 19.87 -12.62
N PRO A 155 8.64 20.31 -11.44
CA PRO A 155 8.66 21.73 -11.10
C PRO A 155 10.11 22.21 -11.13
N LYS A 156 10.34 23.36 -11.78
CA LYS A 156 11.69 23.95 -11.81
C LYS A 156 12.08 24.30 -10.38
N ALA A 157 13.33 24.00 -10.00
CA ALA A 157 13.82 24.31 -8.65
C ALA A 157 13.60 25.79 -8.30
N GLU A 158 13.77 26.69 -9.28
CA GLU A 158 13.57 28.13 -9.14
C GLU A 158 12.15 28.51 -8.69
N SER A 159 11.09 27.85 -9.18
CA SER A 159 9.71 28.22 -8.83
C SER A 159 9.36 27.87 -7.39
N TRP A 160 10.02 26.88 -6.80
CA TRP A 160 9.85 26.52 -5.41
C TRP A 160 10.84 27.26 -4.50
N LEU A 161 12.11 27.28 -4.88
CA LEU A 161 13.19 27.87 -4.08
C LEU A 161 13.08 29.40 -4.00
N LEU A 162 12.59 30.07 -5.05
CA LEU A 162 12.36 31.51 -5.09
C LEU A 162 10.89 31.90 -4.85
N SER A 163 10.06 30.96 -4.38
CA SER A 163 8.67 31.27 -4.04
C SER A 163 8.60 32.31 -2.93
N SER A 164 7.61 33.20 -2.98
CA SER A 164 7.35 34.22 -1.95
C SER A 164 7.09 33.62 -0.58
N ASP A 165 6.64 32.36 -0.52
CA ASP A 165 6.32 31.65 0.71
C ASP A 165 7.53 30.89 1.28
N ASN A 166 8.64 30.80 0.53
CA ASN A 166 9.85 30.15 0.99
C ASN A 166 10.68 31.13 1.84
N HIS A 167 10.66 30.94 3.16
CA HIS A 167 11.40 31.78 4.12
C HIS A 167 12.47 30.97 4.87
N PRO A 168 13.64 30.74 4.26
CA PRO A 168 14.64 29.79 4.76
C PRO A 168 15.28 30.17 6.11
N LEU A 169 15.09 31.41 6.58
CA LEU A 169 15.73 31.96 7.78
C LEU A 169 14.71 32.34 8.88
N GLN A 170 13.44 31.92 8.76
CA GLN A 170 12.47 32.01 9.86
C GLN A 170 12.89 31.09 11.03
N PRO A 171 12.66 31.49 12.29
CA PRO A 171 11.90 32.66 12.76
C PRO A 171 12.70 33.97 12.85
N TYR A 172 13.97 33.99 12.43
CA TYR A 172 14.86 35.13 12.67
C TYR A 172 14.76 36.23 11.61
N ILE A 173 14.47 35.86 10.36
CA ILE A 173 14.37 36.78 9.22
C ILE A 173 13.14 36.38 8.39
N HIS A 174 12.15 37.28 8.29
CA HIS A 174 10.90 37.06 7.55
C HIS A 174 10.99 37.41 6.05
N LEU A 175 12.20 37.55 5.48
CA LEU A 175 12.35 37.85 4.06
C LEU A 175 12.15 36.59 3.22
N PRO A 176 11.50 36.70 2.04
CA PRO A 176 11.38 35.59 1.11
C PRO A 176 12.73 35.27 0.47
N ALA A 177 12.89 34.02 0.02
CA ALA A 177 14.12 33.55 -0.61
C ALA A 177 14.48 34.34 -1.89
N SER A 178 13.49 34.85 -2.63
CA SER A 178 13.70 35.72 -3.79
C SER A 178 14.50 36.98 -3.45
N ASP A 179 14.14 37.64 -2.36
CA ASP A 179 14.71 38.93 -1.97
C ASP A 179 16.09 38.75 -1.36
N LEU A 180 16.30 37.64 -0.63
CA LEU A 180 17.59 37.26 -0.05
C LEU A 180 18.68 37.06 -1.10
N ILE A 181 18.33 36.53 -2.27
CA ILE A 181 19.28 36.29 -3.37
C ILE A 181 19.66 37.59 -4.09
N THR A 182 18.79 38.60 -4.08
CA THR A 182 19.07 39.91 -4.66
C THR A 182 19.86 40.86 -3.75
N LEU A 183 20.02 40.49 -2.48
CA LEU A 183 20.67 41.33 -1.48
C LEU A 183 22.20 41.36 -1.64
N LYS A 184 22.82 42.50 -1.35
CA LYS A 184 24.28 42.64 -1.38
C LYS A 184 24.92 41.82 -0.26
N GLU A 185 26.07 41.19 -0.54
CA GLU A 185 26.76 40.29 0.38
C GLU A 185 27.03 40.92 1.77
N ASP A 186 27.34 42.22 1.81
CA ASP A 186 27.60 42.97 3.05
C ASP A 186 26.35 43.04 3.95
N GLU A 187 25.18 43.29 3.36
CA GLU A 187 23.92 43.34 4.11
C GLU A 187 23.49 41.95 4.57
N LEU A 188 23.62 40.94 3.70
CA LEU A 188 23.31 39.56 4.04
C LEU A 188 24.14 39.07 5.23
N ARG A 189 25.45 39.37 5.24
CA ARG A 189 26.35 39.05 6.36
C ARG A 189 25.98 39.80 7.64
N SER A 190 25.49 41.03 7.54
CA SER A 190 25.00 41.79 8.70
C SER A 190 23.68 41.25 9.27
N LEU A 191 22.79 40.75 8.41
CA LEU A 191 21.55 40.10 8.84
C LEU A 191 21.86 38.76 9.50
N LEU A 192 22.74 37.95 8.91
CA LEU A 192 23.15 36.66 9.49
C LEU A 192 23.93 36.82 10.80
N SER A 193 24.73 37.87 10.97
CA SER A 193 25.44 38.10 12.24
C SER A 193 24.48 38.44 13.39
N LYS A 194 23.31 38.99 13.09
CA LYS A 194 22.22 39.24 14.04
C LYS A 194 21.47 37.97 14.45
N VAL A 195 21.58 36.89 13.68
CA VAL A 195 21.00 35.55 13.92
C VAL A 195 21.88 34.67 14.85
N GLY A 196 22.91 35.25 15.49
CA GLY A 196 23.76 34.52 16.45
C GLY A 196 23.00 33.97 17.67
N PRO A 197 23.57 32.99 18.40
CA PRO A 197 22.92 32.16 19.44
C PRO A 197 22.44 32.89 20.72
N GLY A 198 22.23 34.21 20.67
CA GLY A 198 21.81 35.04 21.80
C GLY A 198 20.73 36.09 21.50
N SER A 199 20.14 36.17 20.30
CA SER A 199 19.04 37.12 20.01
C SER A 199 17.69 36.42 20.01
N GLY A 200 17.25 35.96 21.18
CA GLY A 200 15.85 35.69 21.45
C GLY A 200 15.19 36.98 21.92
N ASN A 201 14.46 37.66 21.04
CA ASN A 201 13.48 38.67 21.43
C ASN A 201 12.11 38.24 20.93
N GLU A 202 11.36 37.76 21.91
CA GLU A 202 9.96 37.39 21.92
C GLU A 202 9.10 38.33 21.07
N THR A 203 8.43 37.78 20.06
CA THR A 203 7.10 38.24 19.67
C THR A 203 6.18 37.02 19.65
N ASN A 204 5.71 36.69 20.85
CA ASN A 204 4.50 35.91 21.03
C ASN A 204 3.33 36.79 20.56
N SER A 205 2.84 36.56 19.35
CA SER A 205 1.48 36.91 18.97
C SER A 205 1.09 36.10 17.73
N ASP A 206 -0.01 35.36 17.89
CA ASP A 206 -0.80 34.71 16.84
C ASP A 206 -0.35 33.32 16.36
N PHE A 207 -0.42 32.33 17.27
CA PHE A 207 -1.02 31.04 16.90
C PHE A 207 -2.52 31.26 16.66
N LYS A 208 -2.87 31.88 15.53
CA LYS A 208 -4.25 31.92 15.06
C LYS A 208 -4.45 30.68 14.20
N SER A 209 -5.20 29.74 14.77
CA SER A 209 -5.84 28.59 14.12
C SER A 209 -5.76 28.63 12.58
N VAL A 210 -5.00 27.70 11.99
CA VAL A 210 -5.13 27.36 10.57
C VAL A 210 -6.53 26.80 10.38
N THR A 211 -7.46 27.69 10.05
CA THR A 211 -8.73 27.33 9.44
C THR A 211 -8.40 27.12 7.99
N VAL A 212 -8.54 25.88 7.53
CA VAL A 212 -8.44 25.54 6.10
C VAL A 212 -9.48 26.40 5.36
N PRO A 213 -9.08 27.29 4.45
CA PRO A 213 -10.04 27.94 3.58
C PRO A 213 -10.57 26.89 2.62
N GLU A 214 -11.84 26.57 2.81
CA GLU A 214 -12.70 25.92 1.84
C GLU A 214 -12.86 26.87 0.64
N ALA A 215 -12.13 26.58 -0.44
CA ALA A 215 -12.29 27.23 -1.72
C ALA A 215 -12.49 26.16 -2.80
N GLU A 216 -13.77 25.99 -3.14
CA GLU A 216 -14.30 25.68 -4.47
C GLU A 216 -13.98 24.32 -5.08
N SER A 217 -14.78 23.36 -4.62
CA SER A 217 -15.16 22.11 -5.26
C SER A 217 -16.16 22.32 -6.41
N GLU A 218 -15.86 23.17 -7.39
CA GLU A 218 -16.72 23.39 -8.57
C GLU A 218 -15.96 23.40 -9.91
N GLU A 219 -15.33 22.27 -10.26
CA GLU A 219 -15.36 21.71 -11.64
C GLU A 219 -14.57 20.40 -11.69
N LEU A 220 -15.24 19.27 -11.45
CA LEU A 220 -15.02 17.98 -12.12
C LEU A 220 -16.01 16.96 -11.55
N ARG A 221 -17.28 17.13 -11.93
CA ARG A 221 -18.28 16.08 -11.78
C ARG A 221 -17.84 14.87 -12.62
N PRO A 222 -17.79 13.65 -12.06
CA PRO A 222 -17.65 12.44 -12.87
C PRO A 222 -18.94 12.23 -13.68
N MET A 223 -18.83 12.23 -15.01
CA MET A 223 -19.86 11.64 -15.87
C MET A 223 -19.82 10.12 -15.69
N ILE A 224 -20.61 9.62 -14.73
CA ILE A 224 -21.06 8.24 -14.72
C ILE A 224 -22.58 8.27 -14.64
N SER A 225 -23.22 8.21 -15.80
CA SER A 225 -24.62 7.80 -15.91
C SER A 225 -24.65 6.28 -16.00
N THR A 226 -25.14 5.61 -14.96
CA THR A 226 -25.70 4.26 -15.09
C THR A 226 -27.21 4.37 -15.32
N PRO A 227 -27.82 3.49 -16.13
CA PRO A 227 -29.26 3.51 -16.38
C PRO A 227 -29.97 2.73 -15.27
N SER A 228 -31.09 3.26 -14.75
CA SER A 228 -32.02 2.46 -13.95
C SER A 228 -33.47 2.82 -14.27
N LYS A 229 -34.10 1.85 -14.93
CA LYS A 229 -35.49 1.39 -14.83
C LYS A 229 -36.62 2.44 -14.87
N ASN A 230 -37.36 2.40 -15.97
CA ASN A 230 -38.74 1.90 -15.95
C ASN A 230 -38.82 0.67 -16.87
#